data_AF-A0A395X6V2-F1
#
_entry.id   AF-A0A395X6V2-F1
#
_cell.length_a   1.000
_cell.length_b   1.000
_cell.length_c   1.000
_cell.angle_alpha   90.00
_cell.angle_beta   90.00
_cell.angle_gamma   90.00
#
_symmetry.space_group_name_H-M   'P 1'
#
loop_
_entity.id
_entity.type
_entity.pdbx_description
1 polymer ?
#
loop_
_entity_poly.entity_id
_entity_poly.type
_entity_poly.pdbx_seq_one_letter_code
_entity_poly.pdbx_strand_id
1 'polypeptide(L)'
;MKTQRNIIYITIICSVISALLYAFCVFDWNPSKCSGGYNWNTYISNLILGVWGSSIISFIVGVVSYNECRRKDMEAFIFSQSDLFVHCMRFKKENSIEWFDEYAKLYRDLSNNWSNIWFLFDPVRQRLFLKEYIDYYGDFIELTQDKYNLLRQTDSVESQKKILDEINEIVIEKKSSMKGICCTTTETNRLTHDMEIVTKNIDEIYRNKNPFHKYRMGKTLLNATNFKVLDKKYENYLNEIKKQMDEFNSTEVSFKMPKEDADYLVECKYLSGYVWGESNFTSKVSCNFIVDHYFDMKARYERDFEHKKPDRRFFCKKKTR
;
A
#
# COMPACT_ATOMS: atom_id res chain seq x y z
N MET A 1 -12.52 -1.49 -19.76
CA MET A 1 -12.28 -2.65 -18.87
C MET A 1 -13.10 -2.66 -17.58
N LYS A 2 -13.26 -1.55 -16.82
CA LYS A 2 -14.06 -1.53 -15.56
C LYS A 2 -15.50 -2.06 -15.73
N THR A 3 -16.20 -1.67 -16.79
CA THR A 3 -17.60 -2.06 -17.03
C THR A 3 -17.76 -3.55 -17.33
N GLN A 4 -16.89 -4.13 -18.16
CA GLN A 4 -16.89 -5.58 -18.45
C GLN A 4 -16.57 -6.42 -17.20
N ARG A 5 -15.67 -5.93 -16.34
CA ARG A 5 -15.30 -6.59 -15.10
C ARG A 5 -16.45 -6.59 -14.07
N ASN A 6 -17.15 -5.47 -13.93
CA ASN A 6 -18.34 -5.40 -13.07
C ASN A 6 -19.45 -6.34 -13.55
N ILE A 7 -19.62 -6.49 -14.87
CA ILE A 7 -20.56 -7.44 -15.45
C ILE A 7 -20.18 -8.89 -15.10
N ILE A 8 -18.89 -9.26 -15.19
CA ILE A 8 -18.42 -10.60 -14.78
C ILE A 8 -18.73 -10.85 -13.29
N TYR A 9 -18.45 -9.89 -12.41
CA TYR A 9 -18.74 -10.02 -10.97
C TYR A 9 -20.24 -10.13 -10.67
N ILE A 10 -21.06 -9.27 -11.28
CA ILE A 10 -22.52 -9.32 -11.14
C ILE A 10 -23.04 -10.67 -11.64
N THR A 11 -22.49 -11.19 -12.75
CA THR A 11 -22.90 -12.49 -13.31
C THR A 11 -22.60 -13.62 -12.32
N ILE A 12 -21.41 -13.67 -11.73
CA ILE A 12 -21.05 -14.67 -10.71
C ILE A 12 -21.97 -14.57 -9.49
N ILE A 13 -22.19 -13.36 -8.97
CA ILE A 13 -23.03 -13.13 -7.78
C ILE A 13 -24.49 -13.51 -8.05
N CYS A 14 -25.06 -13.05 -9.17
CA CYS A 14 -26.43 -13.37 -9.56
C CYS A 14 -26.63 -14.87 -9.78
N SER A 15 -25.64 -15.57 -10.33
CA SER A 15 -25.68 -17.03 -10.45
C SER A 15 -25.68 -17.73 -9.09
N VAL A 16 -24.90 -17.25 -8.11
CA VAL A 16 -24.91 -17.80 -6.73
C VAL A 16 -26.24 -17.52 -6.02
N ILE A 17 -26.81 -16.32 -6.16
CA ILE A 17 -28.11 -15.97 -5.59
C ILE A 17 -29.22 -16.85 -6.20
N SER A 18 -29.21 -17.01 -7.52
CA SER A 18 -30.08 -17.94 -8.23
C SER A 18 -29.93 -19.36 -7.69
N ALA A 19 -28.69 -19.75 -7.32
CA ALA A 19 -28.42 -21.05 -6.75
C ALA A 19 -29.02 -21.25 -5.35
N LEU A 20 -28.92 -20.24 -4.50
CA LEU A 20 -29.51 -20.28 -3.15
C LEU A 20 -31.04 -20.28 -3.19
N LEU A 21 -31.65 -19.50 -4.09
CA LEU A 21 -33.10 -19.44 -4.25
C LEU A 21 -33.71 -20.79 -4.63
N TYR A 22 -33.05 -21.57 -5.48
CA TYR A 22 -33.53 -22.91 -5.82
C TYR A 22 -33.29 -23.94 -4.72
N ALA A 23 -32.16 -23.88 -4.01
CA ALA A 23 -31.97 -24.74 -2.85
C ALA A 23 -33.13 -24.53 -1.86
N PHE A 24 -33.52 -23.28 -1.62
CA PHE A 24 -34.72 -22.95 -0.84
C PHE A 24 -36.00 -23.53 -1.45
N CYS A 25 -36.25 -23.34 -2.76
CA CYS A 25 -37.45 -23.87 -3.41
C CYS A 25 -37.52 -25.41 -3.45
N VAL A 26 -36.40 -26.13 -3.53
CA VAL A 26 -36.39 -27.60 -3.59
C VAL A 26 -36.42 -28.24 -2.21
N PHE A 27 -35.71 -27.67 -1.24
CA PHE A 27 -35.59 -28.28 0.09
C PHE A 27 -36.66 -27.79 1.07
N ASP A 28 -37.07 -26.51 1.02
CA ASP A 28 -38.09 -25.96 1.93
C ASP A 28 -39.49 -25.90 1.32
N TRP A 29 -39.61 -25.72 -0.01
CA TRP A 29 -40.92 -25.57 -0.68
C TRP A 29 -41.48 -26.88 -1.26
N ASN A 30 -40.95 -28.06 -0.92
CA ASN A 30 -41.42 -29.30 -1.54
C ASN A 30 -42.84 -29.68 -1.05
N PRO A 31 -43.91 -29.52 -1.86
CA PRO A 31 -45.28 -29.71 -1.38
C PRO A 31 -45.64 -31.20 -1.41
N SER A 32 -46.30 -31.69 -0.35
CA SER A 32 -46.90 -33.04 -0.37
C SER A 32 -47.89 -33.17 -1.55
N LYS A 33 -47.95 -34.33 -2.20
CA LYS A 33 -48.86 -34.59 -3.35
C LYS A 33 -50.35 -34.30 -3.07
N CYS A 34 -50.73 -34.17 -1.81
CA CYS A 34 -52.11 -33.92 -1.37
C CYS A 34 -52.42 -32.44 -1.06
N SER A 35 -51.46 -31.52 -1.18
CA SER A 35 -51.71 -30.10 -0.89
C SER A 35 -52.33 -29.36 -2.08
N GLY A 36 -53.33 -28.52 -1.81
CA GLY A 36 -53.87 -27.59 -2.79
C GLY A 36 -52.78 -26.65 -3.30
N GLY A 37 -52.54 -26.63 -4.61
CA GLY A 37 -51.47 -25.85 -5.24
C GLY A 37 -50.26 -26.66 -5.77
N TYR A 38 -50.27 -27.99 -5.64
CA TYR A 38 -49.19 -28.88 -6.13
C TYR A 38 -48.78 -28.62 -7.60
N ASN A 39 -49.74 -28.47 -8.51
CA ASN A 39 -49.46 -28.18 -9.92
C ASN A 39 -48.79 -26.82 -10.13
N TRP A 40 -49.18 -25.80 -9.34
CA TRP A 40 -48.62 -24.47 -9.44
C TRP A 40 -47.20 -24.40 -8.88
N ASN A 41 -46.96 -25.07 -7.75
CA ASN A 41 -45.63 -25.22 -7.19
C ASN A 41 -44.70 -26.04 -8.09
N THR A 42 -45.20 -27.09 -8.76
CA THR A 42 -44.42 -27.91 -9.70
C THR A 42 -44.08 -27.14 -10.98
N TYR A 43 -45.00 -26.31 -11.48
CA TYR A 43 -44.73 -25.41 -12.60
C TYR A 43 -43.63 -24.40 -12.25
N ILE A 44 -43.71 -23.77 -11.08
CA ILE A 44 -42.68 -22.85 -10.58
C ILE A 44 -41.33 -23.56 -10.43
N SER A 45 -41.28 -24.76 -9.83
CA SER A 45 -40.04 -25.54 -9.71
C SER A 45 -39.42 -25.92 -11.08
N ASN A 46 -40.24 -26.27 -12.07
CA ASN A 46 -39.76 -26.57 -13.43
C ASN A 46 -39.26 -25.31 -14.17
N LEU A 47 -39.90 -24.16 -13.95
CA LEU A 47 -39.45 -22.88 -14.50
C LEU A 47 -38.10 -22.48 -13.87
N ILE A 48 -37.95 -22.69 -12.56
CA ILE A 48 -36.68 -22.46 -11.85
C ILE A 48 -35.59 -23.43 -12.36
N LEU A 49 -35.91 -24.71 -12.62
CA LEU A 49 -34.98 -25.68 -13.22
C LEU A 49 -34.47 -25.26 -14.61
N GLY A 50 -35.35 -24.72 -15.46
CA GLY A 50 -34.98 -24.19 -16.78
C GLY A 50 -34.08 -22.95 -16.71
N VAL A 51 -34.39 -22.02 -15.81
CA VAL A 51 -33.55 -20.83 -15.51
C VAL A 51 -32.22 -21.22 -14.86
N TRP A 52 -32.16 -22.38 -14.21
CA TRP A 52 -30.94 -22.89 -13.57
C TRP A 52 -29.90 -23.43 -14.54
N GLY A 53 -30.34 -24.10 -15.62
CA GLY A 53 -29.43 -24.58 -16.65
C GLY A 53 -28.62 -23.43 -17.27
N SER A 54 -29.26 -22.29 -17.54
CA SER A 54 -28.57 -21.09 -18.02
C SER A 54 -27.74 -20.42 -16.93
N SER A 55 -28.21 -20.38 -15.69
CA SER A 55 -27.46 -19.80 -14.55
C SER A 55 -26.14 -20.53 -14.26
N ILE A 56 -26.10 -21.86 -14.33
CA ILE A 56 -24.87 -22.66 -14.15
C ILE A 56 -23.87 -22.36 -15.28
N ILE A 57 -24.33 -22.30 -16.53
CA ILE A 57 -23.46 -21.99 -17.67
C ILE A 57 -22.90 -20.58 -17.54
N SER A 58 -23.75 -19.60 -17.19
CA SER A 58 -23.32 -18.23 -16.91
C SER A 58 -22.33 -18.14 -15.74
N PHE A 59 -22.51 -18.96 -14.71
CA PHE A 59 -21.55 -19.06 -13.60
C PHE A 59 -20.20 -19.57 -14.06
N ILE A 60 -20.17 -20.67 -14.83
CA ILE A 60 -18.93 -21.26 -15.36
C ILE A 60 -18.20 -20.25 -16.25
N VAL A 61 -18.93 -19.60 -17.17
CA VAL A 61 -18.36 -18.55 -18.04
C VAL A 61 -17.82 -17.40 -17.19
N GLY A 62 -18.58 -16.94 -16.20
CA GLY A 62 -18.15 -15.89 -15.27
C GLY A 62 -16.86 -16.24 -14.53
N VAL A 63 -16.75 -17.46 -13.99
CA VAL A 63 -15.55 -17.94 -13.29
C VAL A 63 -14.34 -18.02 -14.23
N VAL A 64 -14.52 -18.53 -15.45
CA VAL A 64 -13.44 -18.60 -16.45
C VAL A 64 -12.98 -17.19 -16.84
N SER A 65 -13.91 -16.29 -17.15
CA SER A 65 -13.60 -14.89 -17.48
C SER A 65 -12.94 -14.15 -16.32
N TYR A 66 -13.39 -14.38 -15.09
CA TYR A 66 -12.74 -13.82 -13.90
C TYR A 66 -11.29 -14.29 -13.77
N ASN A 67 -11.04 -15.59 -13.90
CA ASN A 67 -9.69 -16.14 -13.77
C ASN A 67 -8.75 -15.58 -14.84
N GLU A 68 -9.24 -15.39 -16.07
CA GLU A 68 -8.46 -14.79 -17.16
C GLU A 68 -8.18 -13.30 -16.90
N CYS A 69 -9.19 -12.52 -16.50
CA CYS A 69 -9.02 -11.10 -16.15
C CYS A 69 -8.02 -10.93 -15.00
N ARG A 70 -8.20 -11.68 -13.91
CA ARG A 70 -7.28 -11.67 -12.77
C ARG A 70 -5.85 -11.99 -13.21
N ARG A 71 -5.68 -13.01 -14.07
CA ARG A 71 -4.36 -13.40 -14.58
C ARG A 71 -3.69 -12.27 -15.35
N LYS A 72 -4.41 -11.62 -16.26
CA LYS A 72 -3.91 -10.47 -17.04
C LYS A 72 -3.55 -9.28 -16.16
N ASP A 73 -4.39 -8.96 -15.18
CA ASP A 73 -4.12 -7.86 -14.24
C ASP A 73 -2.89 -8.14 -13.37
N MET A 74 -2.72 -9.39 -12.91
CA MET A 74 -1.52 -9.82 -12.17
C MET A 74 -0.26 -9.84 -13.03
N GLU A 75 -0.34 -10.25 -14.31
CA GLU A 75 0.79 -10.19 -15.25
C GLU A 75 1.25 -8.74 -15.45
N ALA A 76 0.31 -7.82 -15.70
CA ALA A 76 0.63 -6.40 -15.83
C ALA A 76 1.31 -5.84 -14.57
N PHE A 77 0.84 -6.24 -13.38
CA PHE A 77 1.48 -5.87 -12.12
C PHE A 77 2.90 -6.43 -11.99
N ILE A 78 3.12 -7.71 -12.32
CA ILE A 78 4.46 -8.35 -12.27
C ILE A 78 5.43 -7.67 -13.24
N PHE A 79 4.97 -7.29 -14.44
CA PHE A 79 5.82 -6.56 -15.39
C PHE A 79 6.24 -5.19 -14.84
N SER A 80 5.30 -4.38 -14.36
CA SER A 80 5.63 -3.08 -13.75
C SER A 80 6.51 -3.21 -12.51
N GLN A 81 6.31 -4.27 -11.71
CA GLN A 81 7.15 -4.58 -10.56
C GLN A 81 8.59 -4.87 -10.99
N SER A 82 8.77 -5.67 -12.04
CA SER A 82 10.08 -5.99 -12.60
C SER A 82 10.78 -4.75 -13.15
N ASP A 83 10.05 -3.89 -13.88
CA ASP A 83 10.61 -2.66 -14.45
C ASP A 83 11.09 -1.70 -13.34
N LEU A 84 10.24 -1.47 -12.32
CA LEU A 84 10.61 -0.65 -11.17
C LEU A 84 11.84 -1.22 -10.44
N PHE A 85 11.91 -2.54 -10.29
CA PHE A 85 13.03 -3.20 -9.63
C PHE A 85 14.34 -3.05 -10.40
N VAL A 86 14.33 -3.28 -11.72
CA VAL A 86 15.52 -3.09 -12.57
C VAL A 86 16.00 -1.64 -12.49
N HIS A 87 15.07 -0.69 -12.45
CA HIS A 87 15.39 0.72 -12.26
C HIS A 87 16.03 1.00 -10.89
N CYS A 88 15.52 0.37 -9.82
CA CYS A 88 16.07 0.47 -8.47
C CYS A 88 17.49 -0.10 -8.34
N MET A 89 17.84 -1.14 -9.11
CA MET A 89 19.21 -1.65 -9.14
C MET A 89 20.22 -0.63 -9.68
N ARG A 90 19.75 0.27 -10.56
CA ARG A 90 20.58 1.30 -11.22
C ARG A 90 20.66 2.59 -10.42
N PHE A 91 20.24 2.58 -9.15
CA PHE A 91 20.33 3.76 -8.29
C PHE A 91 21.78 4.31 -8.27
N LYS A 92 21.93 5.56 -8.72
CA LYS A 92 23.20 6.29 -8.81
C LYS A 92 23.01 7.71 -8.29
N LYS A 93 24.11 8.29 -7.79
CA LYS A 93 24.15 9.70 -7.37
C LYS A 93 24.15 10.67 -8.57
N GLU A 94 24.77 10.25 -9.68
CA GLU A 94 24.79 10.97 -10.95
C GLU A 94 23.43 10.81 -11.67
N ASN A 95 22.93 11.89 -12.27
CA ASN A 95 21.61 11.95 -12.93
C ASN A 95 20.44 11.55 -12.02
N SER A 96 20.57 11.82 -10.72
CA SER A 96 19.62 11.42 -9.70
C SER A 96 18.21 12.00 -9.91
N ILE A 97 18.10 13.22 -10.47
CA ILE A 97 16.80 13.85 -10.78
C ILE A 97 16.07 13.08 -11.89
N GLU A 98 16.75 12.76 -12.99
CA GLU A 98 16.17 11.98 -14.09
C GLU A 98 15.77 10.58 -13.62
N TRP A 99 16.66 9.96 -12.82
CA TRP A 99 16.38 8.67 -12.20
C TRP A 99 15.13 8.72 -11.31
N PHE A 100 14.96 9.77 -10.51
CA PHE A 100 13.78 9.92 -9.65
C PHE A 100 12.50 10.15 -10.44
N ASP A 101 12.55 10.91 -11.54
CA ASP A 101 11.38 11.15 -12.39
C ASP A 101 10.90 9.88 -13.08
N GLU A 102 11.83 9.05 -13.54
CA GLU A 102 11.53 7.73 -14.07
C GLU A 102 10.99 6.79 -12.97
N TYR A 103 11.59 6.82 -11.78
CA TYR A 103 11.11 6.06 -10.62
C TYR A 103 9.66 6.40 -10.28
N ALA A 104 9.30 7.69 -10.23
CA ALA A 104 7.95 8.13 -9.92
C ALA A 104 6.93 7.69 -10.98
N LYS A 105 7.33 7.63 -12.26
CA LYS A 105 6.48 7.10 -13.34
C LYS A 105 6.26 5.59 -13.17
N LEU A 106 7.33 4.82 -13.00
CA LEU A 106 7.26 3.37 -12.81
C LEU A 106 6.45 2.99 -11.56
N TYR A 107 6.60 3.74 -10.48
CA TYR A 107 5.78 3.59 -9.27
C TYR A 107 4.28 3.83 -9.55
N ARG A 108 3.95 4.90 -10.29
CA ARG A 108 2.55 5.19 -10.65
C ARG A 108 1.95 4.08 -11.49
N ASP A 109 2.70 3.53 -12.44
CA ASP A 109 2.25 2.40 -13.27
C ASP A 109 2.00 1.15 -12.42
N LEU A 110 2.92 0.83 -11.50
CA LEU A 110 2.74 -0.26 -10.54
C LEU A 110 1.50 -0.07 -9.67
N SER A 111 1.32 1.13 -9.10
CA SER A 111 0.17 1.48 -8.25
C SER A 111 -1.16 1.40 -9.01
N ASN A 112 -1.18 1.89 -10.25
CA ASN A 112 -2.33 1.78 -11.14
C ASN A 112 -2.67 0.32 -11.44
N ASN A 113 -1.68 -0.52 -11.75
CA ASN A 113 -1.89 -1.93 -12.03
C ASN A 113 -2.41 -2.70 -10.80
N TRP A 114 -1.92 -2.39 -9.61
CA TRP A 114 -2.50 -2.92 -8.38
C TRP A 114 -3.94 -2.51 -8.13
N SER A 115 -4.28 -1.24 -8.39
CA SER A 115 -5.66 -0.76 -8.23
C SER A 115 -6.65 -1.55 -9.11
N ASN A 116 -6.17 -2.07 -10.24
CA ASN A 116 -6.92 -2.90 -11.16
C ASN A 116 -7.08 -4.35 -10.70
N ILE A 117 -6.18 -4.88 -9.87
CA ILE A 117 -6.29 -6.25 -9.36
C ILE A 117 -7.46 -6.37 -8.39
N TRP A 118 -8.29 -7.37 -8.59
CA TRP A 118 -9.39 -7.73 -7.70
C TRP A 118 -9.37 -9.24 -7.46
N PHE A 119 -9.58 -9.62 -6.21
CA PHE A 119 -9.62 -11.01 -5.78
C PHE A 119 -11.04 -11.33 -5.32
N LEU A 120 -11.65 -12.38 -5.87
CA LEU A 120 -12.91 -12.94 -5.37
C LEU A 120 -12.71 -13.82 -4.14
N PHE A 121 -11.56 -14.49 -4.06
CA PHE A 121 -11.24 -15.45 -3.00
C PHE A 121 -10.04 -14.94 -2.20
N ASP A 122 -10.17 -14.92 -0.86
CA ASP A 122 -9.20 -14.33 0.07
C ASP A 122 -8.69 -12.92 -0.31
N PRO A 123 -9.61 -11.95 -0.58
CA PRO A 123 -9.23 -10.62 -1.02
C PRO A 123 -8.39 -9.87 -0.01
N VAL A 124 -8.66 -10.09 1.28
CA VAL A 124 -8.03 -9.32 2.35
C VAL A 124 -6.54 -9.64 2.38
N ARG A 125 -6.15 -10.91 2.43
CA ARG A 125 -4.73 -11.26 2.61
C ARG A 125 -3.88 -10.93 1.39
N GLN A 126 -4.34 -11.32 0.20
CA GLN A 126 -3.57 -11.14 -1.04
C GLN A 126 -3.47 -9.66 -1.43
N ARG A 127 -4.57 -8.91 -1.32
CA ARG A 127 -4.57 -7.47 -1.63
C ARG A 127 -3.75 -6.67 -0.63
N LEU A 128 -3.80 -7.02 0.66
CA LEU A 128 -3.00 -6.35 1.69
C LEU A 128 -1.50 -6.55 1.44
N PHE A 129 -1.06 -7.76 1.11
CA PHE A 129 0.36 -8.00 0.80
C PHE A 129 0.85 -7.16 -0.39
N LEU A 130 0.09 -7.14 -1.49
CA LEU A 130 0.45 -6.32 -2.65
C LEU A 130 0.41 -4.82 -2.32
N LYS A 131 -0.49 -4.40 -1.41
CA LYS A 131 -0.56 -3.02 -0.94
C LYS A 131 0.65 -2.65 -0.09
N GLU A 132 1.06 -3.51 0.85
CA GLU A 132 2.29 -3.32 1.63
C GLU A 132 3.51 -3.16 0.71
N TYR A 133 3.58 -3.94 -0.37
CA TYR A 133 4.64 -3.81 -1.37
C TYR A 133 4.65 -2.44 -2.07
N ILE A 134 3.48 -1.93 -2.46
CA ILE A 134 3.39 -0.62 -3.12
C ILE A 134 3.66 0.51 -2.13
N ASP A 135 3.13 0.40 -0.92
CA ASP A 135 3.35 1.40 0.13
C ASP A 135 4.85 1.52 0.42
N TYR A 136 5.61 0.42 0.40
CA TYR A 136 7.06 0.46 0.56
C TYR A 136 7.79 1.33 -0.48
N TYR A 137 7.44 1.21 -1.78
CA TYR A 137 8.03 2.09 -2.81
C TYR A 137 7.43 3.51 -2.75
N GLY A 138 6.17 3.64 -2.30
CA GLY A 138 5.53 4.93 -2.06
C GLY A 138 6.23 5.74 -0.97
N ASP A 139 6.60 5.09 0.14
CA ASP A 139 7.32 5.69 1.26
C ASP A 139 8.60 6.40 0.78
N PHE A 140 9.29 5.86 -0.23
CA PHE A 140 10.47 6.51 -0.78
C PHE A 140 10.13 7.88 -1.41
N ILE A 141 9.08 7.94 -2.25
CA ILE A 141 8.61 9.20 -2.85
C ILE A 141 8.23 10.18 -1.74
N GLU A 142 7.43 9.72 -0.77
CA GLU A 142 6.96 10.54 0.35
C GLU A 142 8.13 11.13 1.16
N LEU A 143 9.24 10.40 1.31
CA LEU A 143 10.43 10.85 2.04
C LEU A 143 11.40 11.73 1.23
N THR A 144 11.38 11.66 -0.11
CA THR A 144 12.42 12.28 -0.96
C THR A 144 11.92 13.32 -1.95
N GLN A 145 10.61 13.44 -2.21
CA GLN A 145 10.05 14.37 -3.21
C GLN A 145 10.57 15.80 -3.02
N ASP A 146 10.50 16.34 -1.81
CA ASP A 146 10.96 17.71 -1.53
C ASP A 146 12.47 17.86 -1.72
N LYS A 147 13.25 16.82 -1.39
CA LYS A 147 14.70 16.82 -1.58
C LYS A 147 15.07 16.88 -3.06
N TYR A 148 14.35 16.13 -3.90
CA TYR A 148 14.53 16.19 -5.36
C TYR A 148 14.05 17.51 -5.97
N ASN A 149 13.00 18.12 -5.42
CA ASN A 149 12.58 19.46 -5.80
C ASN A 149 13.67 20.50 -5.47
N LEU A 150 14.27 20.42 -4.28
CA LEU A 150 15.39 21.28 -3.87
C LEU A 150 16.62 21.09 -4.76
N LEU A 151 16.95 19.86 -5.14
CA LEU A 151 18.06 19.57 -6.07
C LEU A 151 17.91 20.28 -7.41
N ARG A 152 16.68 20.44 -7.91
CA ARG A 152 16.41 21.16 -9.18
C ARG A 152 16.60 22.67 -9.07
N GLN A 153 16.45 23.23 -7.88
CA GLN A 153 16.51 24.67 -7.62
C GLN A 153 17.87 25.13 -7.13
N THR A 154 18.71 24.20 -6.67
CA THR A 154 19.98 24.50 -6.02
C THR A 154 21.11 24.47 -7.03
N ASP A 155 21.79 25.61 -7.22
CA ASP A 155 22.99 25.70 -8.07
C ASP A 155 24.30 25.37 -7.31
N SER A 156 24.26 25.36 -5.98
CA SER A 156 25.42 25.08 -5.13
C SER A 156 25.76 23.58 -5.13
N VAL A 157 26.95 23.25 -5.64
CA VAL A 157 27.48 21.87 -5.68
C VAL A 157 27.57 21.24 -4.28
N GLU A 158 27.95 22.02 -3.27
CA GLU A 158 28.07 21.54 -1.89
C GLU A 158 26.70 21.20 -1.28
N SER A 159 25.70 22.05 -1.55
CA SER A 159 24.32 21.82 -1.11
C SER A 159 23.70 20.63 -1.85
N GLN A 160 23.93 20.49 -3.16
CA GLN A 160 23.52 19.32 -3.94
C GLN A 160 24.11 18.03 -3.37
N LYS A 161 25.41 18.02 -3.05
CA LYS A 161 26.07 16.86 -2.47
C LYS A 161 25.46 16.46 -1.12
N LYS A 162 25.20 17.44 -0.24
CA LYS A 162 24.56 17.19 1.05
C LYS A 162 23.17 16.57 0.89
N ILE A 163 22.35 17.09 -0.02
CA ILE A 163 21.00 16.54 -0.27
C ILE A 163 21.08 15.11 -0.81
N LEU A 164 22.01 14.84 -1.74
CA LEU A 164 22.23 13.49 -2.28
C LEU A 164 22.72 12.51 -1.21
N ASP A 165 23.55 12.97 -0.27
CA ASP A 165 24.00 12.14 0.85
C ASP A 165 22.83 11.82 1.80
N GLU A 166 21.94 12.76 2.10
CA GLU A 166 20.71 12.50 2.87
C GLU A 166 19.78 11.49 2.19
N ILE A 167 19.61 11.58 0.85
CA ILE A 167 18.84 10.59 0.08
C ILE A 167 19.53 9.21 0.14
N ASN A 168 20.86 9.19 0.01
CA ASN A 168 21.63 7.97 0.01
C ASN A 168 21.56 7.23 1.36
N GLU A 169 21.46 7.94 2.49
CA GLU A 169 21.25 7.33 3.81
C GLU A 169 19.90 6.62 3.96
N ILE A 170 18.88 7.04 3.19
CA ILE A 170 17.58 6.36 3.15
C ILE A 170 17.70 5.04 2.38
N VAL A 171 18.35 5.06 1.22
CA VAL A 171 18.43 3.93 0.28
C VAL A 171 19.51 2.91 0.68
N ILE A 172 20.68 3.37 1.09
CA ILE A 172 21.85 2.52 1.35
C ILE A 172 22.00 2.28 2.84
N GLU A 173 21.79 1.04 3.25
CA GLU A 173 22.09 0.59 4.61
C GLU A 173 23.53 0.09 4.68
N LYS A 174 24.34 0.77 5.49
CA LYS A 174 25.71 0.36 5.79
C LYS A 174 25.74 -0.44 7.08
N LYS A 175 26.17 -1.69 7.02
CA LYS A 175 26.44 -2.53 8.21
C LYS A 175 27.92 -2.75 8.33
N SER A 176 28.52 -2.26 9.40
CA SER A 176 29.87 -2.62 9.80
C SER A 176 29.80 -3.80 10.77
N SER A 177 30.56 -4.85 10.47
CA SER A 177 30.76 -5.97 11.37
C SER A 177 32.25 -6.12 11.65
N MET A 178 32.59 -6.24 12.94
CA MET A 178 33.97 -6.41 13.38
C MET A 178 34.19 -7.90 13.65
N LYS A 179 35.13 -8.51 12.93
CA LYS A 179 35.52 -9.91 13.12
C LYS A 179 37.01 -9.94 13.43
N GLY A 180 37.35 -9.89 14.73
CA GLY A 180 38.72 -9.69 15.19
C GLY A 180 39.22 -8.28 14.87
N ILE A 181 40.35 -8.18 14.16
CA ILE A 181 40.97 -6.90 13.75
C ILE A 181 40.36 -6.38 12.44
N CYS A 182 39.63 -7.22 11.70
CA CYS A 182 39.04 -6.86 10.42
C CYS A 182 37.65 -6.25 10.61
N CYS A 183 37.46 -5.02 10.12
CA CYS A 183 36.15 -4.40 9.98
C CYS A 183 35.66 -4.60 8.55
N THR A 184 34.55 -5.32 8.37
CA THR A 184 33.91 -5.50 7.07
C THR A 184 32.66 -4.62 7.03
N THR A 185 32.63 -3.65 6.12
CA THR A 185 31.46 -2.82 5.85
C THR A 185 30.74 -3.37 4.64
N THR A 186 29.49 -3.79 4.82
CA THR A 186 28.61 -4.16 3.72
C THR A 186 27.61 -3.04 3.47
N GLU A 187 27.49 -2.62 2.21
CA GLU A 187 26.48 -1.66 1.78
C GLU A 187 25.37 -2.43 1.07
N THR A 188 24.13 -2.24 1.52
CA THR A 188 22.97 -2.92 0.96
C THR A 188 21.94 -1.90 0.49
N ASN A 189 21.50 -2.02 -0.76
CA ASN A 189 20.43 -1.20 -1.30
C ASN A 189 19.08 -1.72 -0.79
N ARG A 190 18.41 -0.94 0.04
CA ARG A 190 17.12 -1.30 0.63
C ARG A 190 16.03 -1.49 -0.43
N LEU A 191 16.06 -0.73 -1.54
CA LEU A 191 15.05 -0.81 -2.59
C LEU A 191 15.08 -2.14 -3.37
N THR A 192 16.17 -2.89 -3.28
CA THR A 192 16.35 -4.19 -3.94
C THR A 192 16.53 -5.35 -2.97
N HIS A 193 16.69 -5.06 -1.68
CA HIS A 193 16.88 -6.06 -0.63
C HIS A 193 15.62 -6.94 -0.47
N ASP A 194 15.80 -8.27 -0.34
CA ASP A 194 14.74 -9.29 -0.21
C ASP A 194 13.77 -9.46 -1.40
N MET A 195 14.09 -8.88 -2.57
CA MET A 195 13.25 -9.00 -3.76
C MET A 195 12.96 -10.46 -4.14
N GLU A 196 13.92 -11.37 -3.97
CA GLU A 196 13.71 -12.79 -4.30
C GLU A 196 12.54 -13.40 -3.51
N ILE A 197 12.41 -13.04 -2.23
CA ILE A 197 11.32 -13.53 -1.38
C ILE A 197 9.99 -12.89 -1.80
N VAL A 198 10.02 -11.59 -2.11
CA VAL A 198 8.83 -10.85 -2.55
C VAL A 198 8.31 -11.40 -3.89
N THR A 199 9.18 -11.58 -4.89
CA THR A 199 8.82 -12.15 -6.19
C THR A 199 8.25 -13.56 -6.05
N LYS A 200 8.84 -14.41 -5.19
CA LYS A 200 8.28 -15.74 -4.90
C LYS A 200 6.86 -15.68 -4.34
N ASN A 201 6.57 -14.74 -3.43
CA ASN A 201 5.23 -14.57 -2.88
C ASN A 201 4.23 -14.05 -3.94
N ILE A 202 4.65 -13.11 -4.79
CA ILE A 202 3.80 -12.59 -5.89
C ILE A 202 3.50 -13.71 -6.90
N ASP A 203 4.50 -14.53 -7.24
CA ASP A 203 4.32 -15.70 -8.12
C ASP A 203 3.35 -16.72 -7.54
N GLU A 204 3.32 -16.90 -6.22
CA GLU A 204 2.37 -17.79 -5.56
C GLU A 204 0.94 -17.24 -5.59
N ILE A 205 0.77 -15.94 -5.37
CA ILE A 205 -0.52 -15.24 -5.55
C ILE A 205 -1.01 -15.39 -7.00
N TYR A 206 -0.11 -15.20 -7.98
CA TYR A 206 -0.42 -15.42 -9.39
C TYR A 206 -0.90 -16.86 -9.66
N ARG A 207 -0.20 -17.87 -9.11
CA ARG A 207 -0.52 -19.30 -9.25
C ARG A 207 -1.71 -19.77 -8.41
N ASN A 208 -2.39 -18.88 -7.67
CA ASN A 208 -3.50 -19.23 -6.78
C ASN A 208 -3.11 -20.28 -5.70
N LYS A 209 -1.83 -20.36 -5.34
CA LYS A 209 -1.39 -21.18 -4.21
C LYS A 209 -1.47 -20.36 -2.94
N ASN A 210 -1.80 -20.99 -1.81
CA ASN A 210 -1.69 -20.32 -0.52
C ASN A 210 -0.26 -19.79 -0.38
N PRO A 211 -0.07 -18.47 -0.19
CA PRO A 211 1.27 -17.91 -0.11
C PRO A 211 2.03 -18.59 1.01
N PHE A 212 3.26 -19.01 0.73
CA PHE A 212 4.22 -19.57 1.66
C PHE A 212 4.30 -18.63 2.86
N HIS A 213 3.88 -19.13 4.02
CA HIS A 213 4.22 -18.64 5.35
C HIS A 213 4.24 -17.12 5.54
N LYS A 214 3.18 -16.53 6.14
CA LYS A 214 3.19 -15.26 6.91
C LYS A 214 4.28 -14.21 6.54
N TYR A 215 4.65 -14.05 5.28
CA TYR A 215 5.67 -13.10 4.89
C TYR A 215 4.95 -11.78 4.80
N ARG A 216 4.94 -11.06 5.92
CA ARG A 216 4.71 -9.63 5.92
C ARG A 216 6.00 -8.99 5.44
N MET A 217 5.87 -7.94 4.65
CA MET A 217 7.01 -7.13 4.27
C MET A 217 7.54 -6.46 5.54
N GLY A 218 8.40 -7.14 6.30
CA GLY A 218 8.85 -6.75 7.64
C GLY A 218 9.84 -5.59 7.66
N LYS A 219 9.83 -4.77 6.61
CA LYS A 219 10.77 -3.69 6.37
C LYS A 219 10.02 -2.49 5.84
N THR A 220 10.07 -1.43 6.63
CA THR A 220 9.70 -0.09 6.22
C THR A 220 10.97 0.71 5.91
N LEU A 221 10.87 1.67 5.00
CA LEU A 221 11.90 2.69 4.84
C LEU A 221 11.89 3.68 6.01
N LEU A 222 10.81 3.71 6.79
CA LEU A 222 10.62 4.62 7.91
C LEU A 222 11.45 4.19 9.12
N ASN A 223 12.25 5.11 9.63
CA ASN A 223 13.03 4.96 10.84
C ASN A 223 13.00 6.27 11.64
N ALA A 224 13.48 6.23 12.88
CA ALA A 224 13.46 7.42 13.74
C ALA A 224 14.28 8.60 13.19
N THR A 225 15.18 8.37 12.22
CA THR A 225 16.00 9.42 11.60
C THR A 225 15.33 10.12 10.43
N ASN A 226 14.42 9.45 9.72
CA ASN A 226 13.75 10.00 8.54
C ASN A 226 12.24 10.22 8.72
N PHE A 227 11.64 9.66 9.77
CA PHE A 227 10.23 9.84 10.11
C PHE A 227 10.03 9.90 11.62
N LYS A 228 9.41 10.99 12.11
CA LYS A 228 9.23 11.24 13.54
C LYS A 228 7.74 11.33 13.88
N VAL A 229 7.23 10.31 14.57
CA VAL A 229 5.86 10.36 15.10
C VAL A 229 5.73 11.53 16.07
N LEU A 230 4.74 12.39 15.80
CA LEU A 230 4.50 13.61 16.55
C LEU A 230 3.56 13.37 17.74
N ASP A 231 3.68 14.23 18.76
CA ASP A 231 2.71 14.24 19.85
C ASP A 231 1.34 14.72 19.38
N LYS A 232 0.29 14.29 20.07
CA LYS A 232 -1.12 14.56 19.73
C LYS A 232 -1.42 16.05 19.47
N LYS A 233 -0.73 16.97 20.16
CA LYS A 233 -0.85 18.42 19.95
C LYS A 233 -0.49 18.78 18.49
N TYR A 234 0.67 18.34 18.02
CA TYR A 234 1.16 18.64 16.68
C TYR A 234 0.42 17.85 15.60
N GLU A 235 -0.06 16.65 15.91
CA GLU A 235 -0.93 15.89 15.00
C GLU A 235 -2.24 16.61 14.74
N ASN A 236 -2.83 17.26 15.75
CA ASN A 236 -4.02 18.07 15.55
C ASN A 236 -3.74 19.23 14.58
N TYR A 237 -2.59 19.91 14.71
CA TYR A 237 -2.19 20.94 13.75
C TYR A 237 -2.01 20.37 12.34
N LEU A 238 -1.31 19.25 12.16
CA LEU A 238 -1.15 18.64 10.83
C LEU A 238 -2.50 18.21 10.22
N ASN A 239 -3.44 17.73 11.03
CA ASN A 239 -4.78 17.37 10.54
C ASN A 239 -5.56 18.59 10.06
N GLU A 240 -5.49 19.71 10.79
CA GLU A 240 -6.14 20.96 10.37
C GLU A 240 -5.47 21.58 9.15
N ILE A 241 -4.14 21.57 9.10
CA ILE A 241 -3.36 22.01 7.94
C ILE A 241 -3.73 21.19 6.71
N LYS A 242 -3.76 19.85 6.83
CA LYS A 242 -4.14 18.96 5.73
C LYS A 242 -5.53 19.27 5.18
N LYS A 243 -6.52 19.51 6.05
CA LYS A 243 -7.86 19.93 5.60
C LYS A 243 -7.83 21.22 4.77
N GLN A 244 -7.02 22.19 5.18
CA GLN A 244 -6.87 23.43 4.41
C GLN A 244 -6.07 23.22 3.12
N MET A 245 -5.06 22.34 3.11
CA MET A 245 -4.35 21.95 1.89
C MET A 245 -5.32 21.32 0.88
N ASP A 246 -6.19 20.42 1.34
CA ASP A 246 -7.22 19.78 0.51
C ASP A 246 -8.27 20.78 -0.01
N GLU A 247 -8.66 21.76 0.81
CA GLU A 247 -9.66 22.78 0.44
C GLU A 247 -9.13 23.79 -0.58
N PHE A 248 -7.88 24.24 -0.40
CA PHE A 248 -7.27 25.28 -1.25
C PHE A 248 -6.34 24.72 -2.34
N ASN A 249 -6.13 23.41 -2.37
CA ASN A 249 -5.20 22.71 -3.26
C ASN A 249 -3.81 23.38 -3.31
N SER A 250 -3.28 23.71 -2.13
CA SER A 250 -2.04 24.47 -1.96
C SER A 250 -1.23 23.94 -0.77
N THR A 251 0.09 23.83 -0.95
CA THR A 251 1.04 23.51 0.13
C THR A 251 1.36 24.71 1.02
N GLU A 252 1.02 25.92 0.57
CA GLU A 252 1.05 27.14 1.38
C GLU A 252 -0.34 27.44 1.93
N VAL A 253 -0.45 27.47 3.26
CA VAL A 253 -1.72 27.50 3.96
C VAL A 253 -1.72 28.61 5.01
N SER A 254 -2.86 29.30 5.14
CA SER A 254 -3.03 30.35 6.16
C SER A 254 -3.38 29.72 7.51
N PHE A 255 -2.37 29.35 8.29
CA PHE A 255 -2.53 28.69 9.58
C PHE A 255 -1.90 29.49 10.71
N LYS A 256 -2.62 29.60 11.84
CA LYS A 256 -2.15 30.29 13.05
C LYS A 256 -1.73 29.26 14.10
N MET A 257 -0.44 29.19 14.38
CA MET A 257 0.13 28.42 15.49
C MET A 257 1.20 29.24 16.21
N PRO A 258 1.50 28.92 17.48
CA PRO A 258 2.64 29.52 18.18
C PRO A 258 3.94 29.29 17.41
N LYS A 259 4.82 30.30 17.42
CA LYS A 259 6.11 30.21 16.74
C LYS A 259 6.95 29.01 17.19
N GLU A 260 7.00 28.74 18.49
CA GLU A 260 7.73 27.60 19.06
C GLU A 260 7.24 26.26 18.49
N ASP A 261 5.94 26.14 18.26
CA ASP A 261 5.35 24.94 17.66
C ASP A 261 5.70 24.82 16.17
N ALA A 262 5.74 25.94 15.45
CA ALA A 262 6.13 26.00 14.04
C ALA A 262 7.63 25.66 13.86
N ASP A 263 8.50 26.22 14.71
CA ASP A 263 9.94 25.93 14.74
C ASP A 263 10.17 24.43 14.95
N TYR A 264 9.44 23.81 15.88
CA TYR A 264 9.52 22.37 16.11
C TYR A 264 9.09 21.55 14.88
N LEU A 265 8.01 21.95 14.19
CA LEU A 265 7.55 21.27 12.98
C LEU A 265 8.50 21.44 11.78
N VAL A 266 9.22 22.57 11.70
CA VAL A 266 10.30 22.78 10.73
C VAL A 266 11.49 21.88 11.06
N GLU A 267 11.90 21.80 12.33
CA GLU A 267 12.98 20.91 12.78
C GLU A 267 12.67 19.44 12.47
N CYS A 268 11.41 19.04 12.66
CA CYS A 268 10.93 17.70 12.33
C CYS A 268 10.74 17.45 10.82
N LYS A 269 11.06 18.43 9.96
CA LYS A 269 10.92 18.38 8.49
C LYS A 269 9.49 18.17 8.00
N TYR A 270 8.47 18.58 8.76
CA TYR A 270 7.07 18.59 8.30
C TYR A 270 6.68 19.91 7.64
N LEU A 271 7.30 21.02 8.06
CA LEU A 271 7.18 22.31 7.39
C LEU A 271 8.48 22.65 6.66
N SER A 272 8.38 23.25 5.47
CA SER A 272 9.51 23.87 4.78
C SER A 272 9.82 25.26 5.33
N GLY A 273 8.81 25.95 5.86
CA GLY A 273 8.94 27.27 6.45
C GLY A 273 7.60 27.85 6.88
N TYR A 274 7.63 29.07 7.42
CA TYR A 274 6.43 29.80 7.81
C TYR A 274 6.64 31.32 7.75
N VAL A 275 5.54 32.05 7.60
CA VAL A 275 5.49 33.52 7.63
C VAL A 275 4.92 33.97 8.96
N TRP A 276 5.52 35.03 9.49
CA TRP A 276 5.16 35.59 10.78
C TRP A 276 3.91 36.45 10.68
N GLY A 277 3.05 36.35 11.70
CA GLY A 277 1.90 37.21 11.89
C GLY A 277 2.05 38.05 13.16
N GLU A 278 0.97 38.73 13.55
CA GLU A 278 0.93 39.49 14.79
C GLU A 278 0.93 38.57 16.02
N SER A 279 1.50 39.06 17.12
CA SER A 279 1.41 38.45 18.46
C SER A 279 2.06 37.06 18.65
N ASN A 280 3.23 36.80 18.04
CA ASN A 280 3.98 35.51 18.13
C ASN A 280 3.29 34.28 17.50
N PHE A 281 2.31 34.51 16.64
CA PHE A 281 1.66 33.46 15.84
C PHE A 281 2.12 33.50 14.38
N THR A 282 2.08 32.35 13.73
CA THR A 282 2.23 32.26 12.28
C THR A 282 1.04 32.88 11.56
N SER A 283 1.27 33.48 10.39
CA SER A 283 0.20 33.92 9.48
C SER A 283 -0.01 32.94 8.33
N LYS A 284 1.09 32.34 7.85
CA LYS A 284 1.09 31.28 6.84
C LYS A 284 2.14 30.22 7.17
N VAL A 285 1.90 28.99 6.74
CA VAL A 285 2.84 27.87 6.84
C VAL A 285 3.02 27.23 5.47
N SER A 286 4.24 26.84 5.16
CA SER A 286 4.61 26.11 3.94
C SER A 286 4.90 24.67 4.34
N CYS A 287 4.12 23.74 3.79
CA CYS A 287 4.16 22.33 4.16
C CYS A 287 5.08 21.54 3.25
N ASN A 288 5.77 20.55 3.81
CA ASN A 288 6.48 19.54 3.02
C ASN A 288 5.50 18.49 2.50
N PHE A 289 5.86 17.83 1.40
CA PHE A 289 5.04 16.82 0.74
C PHE A 289 4.64 15.67 1.68
N ILE A 290 5.50 15.34 2.64
CA ILE A 290 5.25 14.28 3.64
C ILE A 290 4.01 14.55 4.53
N VAL A 291 3.55 15.80 4.67
CA VAL A 291 2.39 16.16 5.52
C VAL A 291 1.11 15.51 5.01
N ASP A 292 0.90 15.46 3.69
CA ASP A 292 -0.29 14.83 3.08
C ASP A 292 -0.37 13.34 3.41
N HIS A 293 0.79 12.71 3.59
CA HIS A 293 0.94 11.27 3.78
C HIS A 293 1.19 10.88 5.25
N TYR A 294 1.32 11.84 6.16
CA TYR A 294 1.75 11.63 7.54
C TYR A 294 0.93 10.56 8.28
N PHE A 295 -0.40 10.63 8.26
CA PHE A 295 -1.25 9.71 9.02
C PHE A 295 -1.20 8.28 8.48
N ASP A 296 -1.10 8.13 7.16
CA ASP A 296 -0.97 6.82 6.53
C ASP A 296 0.40 6.21 6.84
N MET A 297 1.47 7.01 6.76
CA MET A 297 2.83 6.63 7.15
C MET A 297 2.92 6.27 8.63
N LYS A 298 2.28 7.04 9.52
CA LYS A 298 2.21 6.76 10.96
C LYS A 298 1.57 5.40 11.23
N ALA A 299 0.43 5.12 10.62
CA ALA A 299 -0.25 3.84 10.79
C ALA A 299 0.59 2.64 10.30
N ARG A 300 1.46 2.84 9.29
CA ARG A 300 2.45 1.83 8.87
C ARG A 300 3.58 1.69 9.89
N TYR A 301 4.16 2.81 10.32
CA TYR A 301 5.24 2.86 11.30
C TYR A 301 4.85 2.18 12.62
N GLU A 302 3.71 2.54 13.21
CA GLU A 302 3.25 1.98 14.48
C GLU A 302 2.98 0.48 14.41
N ARG A 303 2.41 0.00 13.29
CA ARG A 303 2.24 -1.44 13.04
C ARG A 303 3.57 -2.17 13.12
N ASP A 304 4.62 -1.65 12.47
CA ASP A 304 5.94 -2.30 12.48
C ASP A 304 6.60 -2.28 13.86
N PHE A 305 6.40 -1.22 14.65
CA PHE A 305 6.93 -1.10 16.01
C PHE A 305 6.28 -2.07 17.01
N GLU A 306 4.96 -2.26 16.93
CA GLU A 306 4.26 -3.23 17.78
C GLU A 306 4.73 -4.66 17.55
N HIS A 307 5.11 -4.98 16.31
CA HIS A 307 5.54 -6.33 15.92
C HIS A 307 7.03 -6.59 16.18
N LYS A 308 7.84 -5.55 16.38
CA LYS A 308 9.24 -5.65 16.84
C LYS A 308 9.37 -5.80 18.36
N LYS A 309 8.29 -5.68 19.14
CA LYS A 309 8.33 -6.02 20.57
C LYS A 309 8.57 -7.54 20.69
N PRO A 310 9.64 -8.00 21.38
CA PRO A 310 9.83 -9.42 21.60
C PRO A 310 8.60 -9.95 22.34
N ASP A 311 8.05 -11.04 21.81
CA ASP A 311 6.89 -11.72 22.36
C ASP A 311 7.21 -12.07 23.83
N ARG A 312 6.66 -11.29 24.78
CA ARG A 312 6.92 -11.42 26.23
C ARG A 312 6.45 -12.76 26.80
N ARG A 313 5.95 -13.67 25.97
CA ARG A 313 5.48 -15.01 26.34
C ARG A 313 6.57 -16.08 26.41
N PHE A 314 7.81 -15.81 25.98
CA PHE A 314 8.91 -16.79 26.05
C PHE A 314 9.94 -16.57 27.16
N PHE A 315 9.75 -15.60 28.05
CA PHE A 315 10.56 -15.46 29.26
C PHE A 315 9.71 -15.58 30.52
N CYS A 316 9.29 -16.81 30.83
CA CYS A 316 9.02 -17.17 32.21
C CYS A 316 9.49 -18.59 32.55
N LYS A 317 10.66 -18.62 33.21
CA LYS A 317 11.13 -19.60 34.19
C LYS A 317 11.41 -21.03 33.69
N LYS A 318 12.68 -21.24 33.29
CA LYS A 318 13.45 -22.36 33.86
C LYS A 318 13.39 -22.23 35.39
N LYS A 319 12.52 -23.00 36.05
CA LYS A 319 12.75 -23.39 37.44
C LYS A 319 13.57 -24.66 37.38
N THR A 320 14.84 -24.53 37.72
CA THR A 320 15.69 -25.59 38.23
C THR A 320 14.97 -26.36 39.34
N ARG A 321 14.96 -27.68 39.22
CA ARG A 321 15.28 -28.59 40.32
C ARG A 321 15.89 -29.85 39.74
#